data_AF-A0A7Z9UZ15-F1
#
_entry.id   AF-A0A7Z9UZ15-F1
#
_cell.length_a   1.000
_cell.length_b   1.000
_cell.length_c   1.000
_cell.angle_alpha   90.00
_cell.angle_beta   90.00
_cell.angle_gamma   90.00
#
_symmetry.space_group_name_H-M   'P 1'
#
loop_
_entity.id
_entity.type
_entity.pdbx_description
1 polymer ?
#
loop_
_entity_poly.entity_id
_entity_poly.type
_entity_poly.pdbx_seq_one_letter_code
_entity_poly.pdbx_strand_id
1 'polypeptide(L)' 'MDWKTAELNSADQGLCAFAEKLTLTPDGMSKIDIQNLEVLGFSQTAVHDAVQVIGYFNYINRVAEALNIDLEQHVRAWEK' A
#
# COMPACT_ATOMS: atom_id res chain seq x y z
N MET A 1 -11.35 -5.28 -5.01
CA MET A 1 -12.10 -4.06 -4.65
C MET A 1 -11.27 -2.85 -5.12
N ASP A 2 -11.87 -1.86 -5.76
CA ASP A 2 -11.14 -0.64 -6.20
C ASP A 2 -11.23 0.44 -5.12
N TRP A 3 -10.09 0.75 -4.48
CA TRP A 3 -10.01 1.73 -3.41
C TRP A 3 -10.43 3.14 -3.87
N LYS A 4 -10.35 3.44 -5.17
CA LYS A 4 -10.74 4.75 -5.73
C LYS A 4 -12.25 4.99 -5.66
N THR A 5 -13.02 3.92 -5.47
CA THR A 5 -14.49 3.96 -5.32
C THR A 5 -14.94 3.87 -3.86
N ALA A 6 -14.01 3.68 -2.93
CA ALA A 6 -14.33 3.58 -1.51
C ALA A 6 -14.54 4.97 -0.90
N GLU A 7 -15.48 5.08 0.06
CA GLU A 7 -15.74 6.31 0.83
C GLU A 7 -14.65 6.53 1.89
N LEU A 8 -13.43 6.82 1.44
CA LEU A 8 -12.27 7.08 2.28
C LEU A 8 -12.11 8.59 2.54
N ASN A 9 -11.58 8.94 3.71
CA ASN A 9 -11.16 10.32 3.98
C ASN A 9 -9.90 10.67 3.17
N SER A 10 -9.55 11.95 3.10
CA SER A 10 -8.42 12.43 2.30
C SER A 10 -7.07 11.82 2.68
N ALA A 11 -6.86 11.51 3.96
CA ALA A 11 -5.60 10.91 4.43
C ALA A 11 -5.47 9.47 3.92
N ASP A 12 -6.54 8.67 4.04
CA ASP A 12 -6.55 7.29 3.56
C ASP A 12 -6.45 7.21 2.04
N GLN A 13 -7.14 8.11 1.31
CA GLN A 13 -6.98 8.22 -0.14
C GLN A 13 -5.55 8.55 -0.55
N GLY A 14 -4.90 9.48 0.15
CA GLY A 14 -3.50 9.84 -0.09
C GLY A 14 -2.55 8.67 0.17
N LEU A 15 -2.77 7.92 1.25
CA LEU A 15 -1.99 6.74 1.57
C LEU A 15 -2.16 5.64 0.51
N CYS A 16 -3.38 5.39 0.03
CA CYS A 16 -3.62 4.44 -1.05
C CYS A 16 -2.95 4.87 -2.37
N ALA A 17 -3.01 6.16 -2.73
CA ALA A 17 -2.32 6.68 -3.91
C ALA A 17 -0.79 6.53 -3.81
N PHE A 18 -0.23 6.80 -2.62
CA PHE A 18 1.19 6.59 -2.34
C PHE A 18 1.57 5.10 -2.45
N ALA A 19 0.75 4.20 -1.91
CA ALA A 19 0.96 2.75 -2.00
C ALA A 19 0.90 2.23 -3.44
N GLU A 20 -0.06 2.71 -4.24
CA GLU A 20 -0.19 2.38 -5.66
C GLU A 20 1.06 2.83 -6.43
N LYS A 21 1.51 4.08 -6.25
CA LYS A 21 2.71 4.61 -6.91
C LYS A 21 3.98 3.85 -6.50
N LEU A 22 4.20 3.62 -5.21
CA LEU A 22 5.38 2.90 -4.72
C LEU A 22 5.42 1.45 -5.25
N THR A 23 4.26 0.84 -5.45
CA THR A 23 4.14 -0.53 -5.96
C THR A 23 4.40 -0.63 -7.46
N LEU A 24 3.88 0.31 -8.26
CA LEU A 24 3.94 0.26 -9.72
C LEU A 24 5.20 0.93 -10.29
N THR A 25 5.66 2.02 -9.67
CA THR A 25 6.77 2.86 -10.16
C THR A 25 7.68 3.29 -9.00
N PRO A 26 8.35 2.35 -8.31
CA PRO A 26 9.22 2.68 -7.18
C PRO A 26 10.40 3.58 -7.57
N ASP A 27 10.88 3.49 -8.81
CA ASP A 27 11.93 4.31 -9.39
C ASP A 27 11.49 5.77 -9.65
N GLY A 28 10.17 6.01 -9.79
CA GLY A 28 9.56 7.33 -9.93
C GLY A 28 9.24 8.02 -8.59
N MET A 29 9.60 7.42 -7.46
CA MET A 29 9.37 8.01 -6.14
C MET A 29 10.28 9.21 -5.89
N SER A 30 9.73 10.23 -5.24
CA SER A 30 10.40 11.49 -4.98
C SER A 30 10.06 12.04 -3.60
N LYS A 31 10.78 13.09 -3.17
CA LYS A 31 10.48 13.80 -1.92
C LYS A 31 9.07 14.42 -1.92
N ILE A 32 8.52 14.74 -3.08
CA ILE A 32 7.19 15.34 -3.22
C ILE A 32 6.12 14.36 -2.75
N ASP A 33 6.31 13.06 -3.00
CA ASP A 33 5.35 12.03 -2.59
C ASP A 33 5.26 11.92 -1.06
N ILE A 34 6.39 12.07 -0.37
CA ILE A 34 6.46 12.12 1.09
C ILE A 34 5.80 13.39 1.62
N GLN A 35 6.13 14.55 1.02
CA GLN A 35 5.55 15.84 1.41
C GLN A 35 4.03 15.88 1.26
N ASN A 36 3.49 15.22 0.24
CA ASN A 36 2.04 15.11 0.06
C ASN A 36 1.38 14.37 1.24
N LEU A 37 2.01 13.33 1.78
CA LEU A 37 1.52 12.65 2.98
C LEU A 37 1.69 13.53 4.23
N GLU A 38 2.80 14.26 4.36
CA GLU A 38 2.99 15.21 5.48
C GLU A 38 1.89 16.28 5.52
N VAL A 39 1.49 16.82 4.35
CA VAL A 39 0.38 17.78 4.22
C VAL A 39 -0.97 17.18 4.67
N LEU A 40 -1.14 15.87 4.50
CA LEU A 40 -2.31 15.12 4.97
C LEU A 40 -2.24 14.75 6.47
N GLY A 41 -1.18 15.19 7.17
CA GLY A 41 -1.03 15.01 8.62
C GLY A 41 -0.23 13.77 9.01
N PHE A 42 0.37 13.05 8.07
CA PHE A 42 1.25 11.92 8.40
C PHE A 42 2.57 12.43 8.98
N SER A 43 3.01 11.81 10.07
CA SER A 43 4.36 12.04 10.60
C SER A 43 5.39 11.30 9.77
N GLN A 44 6.66 11.70 9.86
CA GLN A 44 7.75 10.99 9.19
C GLN A 44 7.86 9.53 9.62
N THR A 45 7.56 9.22 10.89
CA THR A 45 7.48 7.85 11.37
C THR A 45 6.33 7.09 10.71
N ALA A 46 5.15 7.71 10.57
CA ALA A 46 4.02 7.07 9.90
C ALA A 46 4.29 6.81 8.40
N VAL A 47 4.98 7.73 7.71
CA VAL A 47 5.42 7.51 6.32
C VAL A 47 6.43 6.36 6.23
N HIS A 48 7.38 6.30 7.16
CA HIS A 48 8.34 5.19 7.24
C HIS A 48 7.62 3.84 7.43
N ASP A 49 6.69 3.77 8.37
CA ASP A 49 5.92 2.55 8.64
C ASP A 49 5.09 2.13 7.41
N ALA A 50 4.46 3.09 6.73
CA ALA A 50 3.75 2.85 5.47
C ALA A 50 4.66 2.23 4.40
N VAL A 51 5.85 2.81 4.18
CA VAL A 51 6.84 2.29 3.22
C VAL A 51 7.24 0.85 3.56
N GLN A 52 7.46 0.54 4.84
CA GLN A 52 7.82 -0.81 5.28
C GLN A 52 6.69 -1.82 5.01
N VAL A 53 5.45 -1.48 5.36
CA VAL A 53 4.28 -2.35 5.13
C VAL A 53 4.06 -2.58 3.64
N ILE A 54 4.04 -1.51 2.84
CA ILE A 54 3.87 -1.60 1.38
C ILE A 54 5.00 -2.44 0.76
N GLY A 55 6.25 -2.20 1.18
CA GLY A 55 7.41 -2.95 0.71
C GLY A 55 7.34 -4.43 1.06
N TYR A 56 6.90 -4.76 2.28
CA TYR A 56 6.72 -6.15 2.71
C TYR A 56 5.68 -6.87 1.86
N PHE A 57 4.52 -6.25 1.60
CA PHE A 57 3.50 -6.83 0.74
C PHE A 57 3.98 -6.99 -0.71
N ASN A 58 4.73 -6.02 -1.21
CA ASN A 58 5.37 -6.13 -2.52
C ASN A 58 6.30 -7.33 -2.62
N TYR A 59 7.09 -7.61 -1.59
CA TYR A 59 7.96 -8.78 -1.54
C TYR A 59 7.16 -10.09 -1.45
N ILE A 60 6.30 -10.23 -0.45
CA ILE A 60 5.61 -11.51 -0.17
C ILE A 60 4.64 -11.89 -1.29
N ASN A 61 3.95 -10.93 -1.91
CA ASN A 61 3.07 -11.19 -3.04
C ASN A 61 3.85 -11.77 -4.22
N ARG A 62 5.04 -11.21 -4.52
CA ARG A 62 5.91 -11.73 -5.59
C ARG A 62 6.41 -13.14 -5.29
N VAL A 63 6.75 -13.42 -4.03
CA VAL A 63 7.16 -14.78 -3.61
C VAL A 63 6.00 -15.77 -3.77
N ALA A 64 4.80 -15.41 -3.29
CA ALA A 64 3.62 -16.26 -3.37
C ALA A 64 3.22 -16.55 -4.82
N GLU A 65 3.18 -15.53 -5.67
CA GLU A 65 2.87 -15.66 -7.10
C GLU A 65 3.91 -16.50 -7.84
N ALA A 66 5.21 -16.25 -7.61
CA ALA A 66 6.28 -16.98 -8.29
C ALA A 66 6.34 -18.47 -7.92
N LEU A 67 5.93 -18.81 -6.70
CA LEU A 67 5.91 -20.19 -6.20
C LEU A 67 4.53 -20.86 -6.35
N ASN A 68 3.55 -20.16 -6.92
CA ASN A 68 2.16 -20.63 -7.06
C ASN A 68 1.59 -21.17 -5.75
N ILE A 69 1.80 -20.43 -4.65
CA ILE A 69 1.32 -20.80 -3.32
C ILE A 69 -0.20 -20.64 -3.28
N ASP A 70 -0.90 -21.72 -2.94
CA ASP A 70 -2.35 -21.68 -2.73
C ASP A 70 -2.70 -20.90 -1.46
N LEU A 71 -3.81 -20.17 -1.50
CA LEU A 71 -4.38 -19.54 -0.31
C LEU A 71 -4.71 -20.61 0.74
N GLU A 72 -4.37 -20.32 1.99
CA GLU A 72 -4.68 -21.21 3.10
C GLU A 72 -6.19 -21.43 3.22
N GLN A 73 -6.62 -22.71 3.16
CA GLN A 73 -8.04 -23.09 3.14
C GLN A 73 -8.83 -22.66 4.39
N HIS A 74 -8.16 -22.26 5.46
CA HIS A 74 -8.76 -21.90 6.75
C HIS A 74 -8.82 -20.38 7.00
N VAL A 75 -8.22 -19.56 6.12
CA VAL A 75 -8.39 -18.10 6.18
C VAL A 75 -9.75 -17.78 5.58
N ARG A 76 -10.68 -17.35 6.44
CA ARG A 76 -11.99 -16.89 5.99
C ARG A 76 -11.79 -15.61 5.16
N ALA A 77 -12.15 -15.65 3.87
CA ALA A 77 -12.25 -14.44 3.07
C ALA A 77 -13.23 -13.49 3.76
N TRP A 78 -12.77 -12.28 4.09
CA TRP A 78 -13.54 -11.27 4.82
C TRP A 78 -14.61 -10.59 3.95
N GLU A 79 -14.65 -10.92 2.66
CA GLU A 79 -15.58 -10.35 1.68
C GLU A 79 -16.55 -11.43 1.17
N LYS A 80 -17.80 -11.35 1.65
CA LYS A 80 -19.01 -11.72 0.91
C LYS A 80 -19.98 -10.55 0.96
#